data_AF-A0AA37V273-F1
#
_entry.id   AF-A0AA37V273-F1
#
_cell.length_a   1.000
_cell.length_b   1.000
_cell.length_c   1.000
_cell.angle_alpha   90.00
_cell.angle_beta   90.00
_cell.angle_gamma   90.00
#
_symmetry.space_group_name_H-M   'P 1'
#
loop_
_entity.id
_entity.type
_entity.pdbx_description
1 polymer ?
#
loop_
_entity_poly.entity_id
_entity_poly.type
_entity_poly.pdbx_seq_one_letter_code
_entity_poly.pdbx_strand_id
1 'polypeptide(L)'
;MASLPAGAYQDALSRLFARTGGTSRYGLDRIRALLRALGDPHLAVPVFHVAGTNGKGSTVATLEAVLRARGHRVARFTSPHLVDFRERIVVQGRPIEEAAVVDFLARWMPTAERVGATFFEITTALAFDHFARAGVDVAVVETGLGGRLDSTNVVEPLVAGVTAIGLDHTELLGDTRERIAVEKAGIYKAGAPAVVGELDPAIRAVLVGRAQAAGATPIREVAAECTVRDVRVGHEGTAFELEAPFGRARLVTPLLGGFQAHNVATALTMLDAAGPAWRVTAAEAAPALADVRLPGRFQWAGRYLFDVAHNPDGARVLAATLAELAPARPVAALVTVLADKDWRGMLQALAPAVDHFVLSTAPTAPPGRVWHPEEAQAFAAAHGWSAMLEPDFDQALARAESLGETVLVTGSFHTVGDAMLRLQVDPLAR
;
A
#
# COMPACT_ATOMS: atom_id res chain seq x y z
N MET A 1 26.52 17.06 10.89
CA MET A 1 26.24 15.61 11.04
C MET A 1 27.49 14.88 10.60
N ALA A 2 27.98 13.93 11.39
CA ALA A 2 29.09 13.09 10.94
C ALA A 2 28.64 12.28 9.71
N SER A 3 29.46 12.24 8.67
CA SER A 3 29.19 11.38 7.51
C SER A 3 29.20 9.93 7.96
N LEU A 4 28.18 9.16 7.57
CA LEU A 4 28.18 7.71 7.81
C LEU A 4 29.41 7.05 7.15
N PRO A 5 30.02 6.04 7.79
CA PRO A 5 31.00 5.20 7.11
C PRO A 5 30.39 4.59 5.84
N ALA A 6 31.20 4.46 4.79
CA ALA A 6 30.76 3.80 3.56
C ALA A 6 30.25 2.38 3.85
N GLY A 7 29.07 2.04 3.32
CA GLY A 7 28.45 0.71 3.52
C GLY A 7 27.62 0.56 4.79
N ALA A 8 27.74 1.45 5.79
CA ALA A 8 27.07 1.29 7.09
C ALA A 8 25.55 1.15 6.99
N TYR A 9 24.91 1.90 6.08
CA TYR A 9 23.48 1.80 5.83
C TYR A 9 23.08 0.43 5.27
N GLN A 10 23.83 -0.08 4.29
CA GLN A 10 23.56 -1.37 3.67
C GLN A 10 23.82 -2.56 4.60
N ASP A 11 24.84 -2.46 5.45
CA ASP A 11 25.09 -3.46 6.50
C ASP A 11 23.94 -3.49 7.52
N ALA A 12 23.46 -2.31 7.94
CA ALA A 12 22.35 -2.19 8.87
C ALA A 12 21.05 -2.75 8.27
N LEU A 13 20.76 -2.44 7.00
CA LEU A 13 19.63 -3.02 6.29
C LEU A 13 19.77 -4.53 6.13
N SER A 14 20.95 -5.04 5.78
CA SER A 14 21.19 -6.48 5.64
C SER A 14 20.88 -7.23 6.94
N ARG A 15 21.30 -6.69 8.09
CA ARG A 15 20.96 -7.26 9.40
C ARG A 15 19.46 -7.19 9.68
N LEU A 16 18.79 -6.11 9.31
CA LEU A 16 17.34 -5.98 9.45
C LEU A 16 16.59 -6.99 8.54
N PHE A 17 16.97 -7.12 7.28
CA PHE A 17 16.36 -8.05 6.32
C PHE A 17 16.58 -9.52 6.68
N ALA A 18 17.69 -9.87 7.35
CA ALA A 18 17.91 -11.20 7.90
C ALA A 18 16.82 -11.61 8.92
N ARG A 19 16.06 -10.66 9.47
CA ARG A 19 14.91 -10.88 10.37
C ARG A 19 13.60 -11.13 9.63
N THR A 20 13.61 -11.22 8.30
CA THR A 20 12.44 -11.59 7.49
C THR A 20 12.15 -13.10 7.60
N GLY A 21 13.17 -13.92 7.83
CA GLY A 21 13.07 -15.38 7.95
C GLY A 21 12.71 -15.85 9.37
N GLY A 22 11.78 -16.80 9.47
CA GLY A 22 11.37 -17.47 10.70
C GLY A 22 9.89 -17.88 10.67
N THR A 23 9.49 -18.87 11.48
CA THR A 23 8.08 -19.13 11.73
C THR A 23 7.48 -17.90 12.39
N SER A 24 6.70 -17.12 11.63
CA SER A 24 5.95 -15.96 12.13
C SER A 24 5.01 -16.42 13.23
N ARG A 25 5.47 -16.32 14.48
CA ARG A 25 4.59 -16.44 15.64
C ARG A 25 3.78 -15.16 15.71
N TYR A 26 2.60 -15.17 15.11
CA TYR A 26 1.66 -14.04 15.18
C TYR A 26 1.42 -13.63 16.64
N GLY A 27 1.36 -12.33 16.88
CA GLY A 27 1.17 -11.79 18.22
C GLY A 27 1.74 -10.39 18.36
N LEU A 28 1.23 -9.65 19.35
CA LEU A 28 1.66 -8.28 19.62
C LEU A 28 2.70 -8.20 20.74
N ASP A 29 3.04 -9.32 21.39
CA ASP A 29 3.86 -9.29 22.60
C ASP A 29 5.29 -8.85 22.35
N ARG A 30 5.89 -9.28 21.22
CA ARG A 30 7.26 -8.90 20.85
C ARG A 30 7.37 -7.42 20.53
N ILE A 31 6.47 -6.91 19.68
CA ILE A 31 6.43 -5.48 19.36
C ILE A 31 6.14 -4.62 20.60
N ARG A 32 5.22 -5.04 21.48
CA ARG A 32 4.97 -4.37 22.77
C ARG A 32 6.19 -4.40 23.68
N ALA A 33 6.92 -5.51 23.74
CA ALA A 33 8.15 -5.60 24.52
C ALA A 33 9.25 -4.67 23.97
N LEU A 34 9.39 -4.59 22.65
CA LEU A 34 10.31 -3.67 22.00
C LEU A 34 9.91 -2.21 22.28
N LEU A 35 8.66 -1.81 22.00
CA LEU A 35 8.18 -0.45 22.22
C LEU A 35 8.31 0.01 23.67
N ARG A 36 8.03 -0.85 24.65
CA ARG A 36 8.27 -0.55 26.07
C ARG A 36 9.73 -0.24 26.36
N ALA A 37 10.66 -0.98 25.76
CA ALA A 37 12.08 -0.68 25.90
C ALA A 37 12.47 0.68 25.29
N LEU A 38 11.74 1.13 24.26
CA LEU A 38 11.91 2.43 23.62
C LEU A 38 11.21 3.58 24.37
N GLY A 39 10.48 3.30 25.47
CA GLY A 39 9.71 4.30 26.20
C GLY A 39 8.33 4.59 25.57
N ASP A 40 7.75 3.60 24.90
CA ASP A 40 6.40 3.63 24.33
C ASP A 40 6.13 4.82 23.37
N PRO A 41 7.00 5.09 22.37
CA PRO A 41 6.88 6.27 21.50
C PRO A 41 5.57 6.32 20.70
N HIS A 42 4.99 5.15 20.39
CA HIS A 42 3.70 5.02 19.72
C HIS A 42 2.51 5.66 20.46
N LEU A 43 2.60 5.89 21.78
CA LEU A 43 1.54 6.54 22.56
C LEU A 43 1.59 8.07 22.47
N ALA A 44 2.72 8.64 22.03
CA ALA A 44 2.89 10.08 21.88
C ALA A 44 2.46 10.61 20.49
N VAL A 45 2.06 9.71 19.58
CA VAL A 45 1.76 10.02 18.18
C VAL A 45 0.28 9.77 17.92
N PRO A 46 -0.53 10.78 17.60
CA PRO A 46 -1.91 10.58 17.14
C PRO A 46 -1.92 9.83 15.81
N VAL A 47 -2.78 8.82 15.64
CA VAL A 47 -2.74 7.93 14.47
C VAL A 47 -4.07 7.82 13.72
N PHE A 48 -4.05 8.00 12.41
CA PHE A 48 -5.05 7.42 11.50
C PHE A 48 -4.58 6.03 11.09
N HIS A 49 -5.33 4.98 11.43
CA HIS A 49 -4.92 3.60 11.19
C HIS A 49 -5.73 2.99 10.04
N VAL A 50 -5.06 2.51 8.99
CA VAL A 50 -5.69 2.06 7.75
C VAL A 50 -5.38 0.59 7.49
N ALA A 51 -6.42 -0.23 7.36
CA ALA A 51 -6.34 -1.61 6.90
C ALA A 51 -7.21 -1.82 5.64
N GLY A 52 -7.07 -2.99 5.01
CA GLY A 52 -7.74 -3.30 3.74
C GLY A 52 -6.95 -4.29 2.89
N THR A 53 -7.57 -4.89 1.88
CA THR A 53 -6.84 -5.64 0.85
C THR A 53 -6.29 -4.65 -0.17
N ASN A 54 -7.19 -3.91 -0.81
CA ASN A 54 -6.88 -2.89 -1.82
C ASN A 54 -7.30 -1.50 -1.32
N GLY A 55 -6.63 -0.45 -1.81
CA GLY A 55 -6.96 0.94 -1.47
C GLY A 55 -6.24 1.52 -0.24
N LYS A 56 -5.58 0.70 0.58
CA LYS A 56 -4.82 1.16 1.77
C LYS A 56 -3.87 2.31 1.45
N GLY A 57 -2.90 2.07 0.56
CA GLY A 57 -1.93 3.07 0.14
C GLY A 57 -2.56 4.34 -0.45
N SER A 58 -3.63 4.22 -1.24
CA SER A 58 -4.35 5.38 -1.80
C SER A 58 -5.03 6.21 -0.73
N THR A 59 -5.70 5.56 0.23
CA THR A 59 -6.33 6.24 1.37
C THR A 59 -5.26 6.90 2.24
N VAL A 60 -4.14 6.23 2.50
CA VAL A 60 -3.01 6.78 3.26
C VAL A 60 -2.41 8.01 2.57
N ALA A 61 -2.16 7.94 1.26
CA ALA A 61 -1.63 9.06 0.47
C ALA A 61 -2.60 10.25 0.42
N THR A 62 -3.91 9.97 0.35
CA THR A 62 -4.95 11.01 0.39
C THR A 62 -4.98 11.70 1.76
N LEU A 63 -4.99 10.94 2.84
CA LEU A 63 -4.92 11.48 4.21
C LEU A 63 -3.66 12.32 4.40
N GLU A 64 -2.50 11.83 3.98
CA GLU A 64 -1.22 12.55 4.08
C GLU A 64 -1.30 13.91 3.36
N ALA A 65 -1.73 13.91 2.09
CA ALA A 65 -1.78 15.12 1.27
C ALA A 65 -2.73 16.17 1.86
N VAL A 66 -3.93 15.76 2.28
CA VAL A 66 -4.94 16.68 2.86
C VAL A 66 -4.47 17.23 4.21
N LEU A 67 -3.96 16.38 5.11
CA LEU A 67 -3.47 16.81 6.42
C LEU A 67 -2.25 17.74 6.28
N ARG A 68 -1.35 17.47 5.34
CA ARG A 68 -0.20 18.35 5.07
C ARG A 68 -0.64 19.70 4.53
N ALA A 69 -1.60 19.73 3.60
CA ALA A 69 -2.16 20.98 3.07
C ALA A 69 -2.87 21.81 4.15
N ARG A 70 -3.40 21.16 5.20
CA ARG A 70 -3.94 21.81 6.40
C ARG A 70 -2.87 22.34 7.37
N GLY A 71 -1.59 22.16 7.06
CA GLY A 71 -0.46 22.68 7.83
C GLY A 71 0.03 21.75 8.95
N HIS A 72 -0.51 20.53 9.06
CA HIS A 72 -0.05 19.57 10.06
C HIS A 72 1.33 19.02 9.71
N ARG A 73 2.10 18.69 10.75
CA ARG A 73 3.29 17.85 10.64
C ARG A 73 2.90 16.40 10.57
N VAL A 74 2.79 15.90 9.33
CA VAL A 74 2.31 14.55 9.06
C VAL A 74 3.46 13.55 8.89
N ALA A 75 3.32 12.40 9.53
CA ALA A 75 4.09 11.19 9.25
C ALA A 75 3.26 10.20 8.44
N ARG A 76 3.92 9.38 7.64
CA ARG A 76 3.34 8.25 6.92
C ARG A 76 4.16 6.99 7.16
N PHE A 77 3.48 5.90 7.50
CA PHE A 77 4.05 4.56 7.55
C PHE A 77 3.34 3.63 6.56
N THR A 78 4.04 3.13 5.56
CA THR A 78 3.48 2.26 4.50
C THR A 78 4.31 1.02 4.26
N SER A 79 3.69 0.02 3.62
CA SER A 79 4.40 -1.20 3.24
C SER A 79 3.77 -1.94 2.06
N PRO A 80 4.58 -2.70 1.30
CA PRO A 80 6.04 -2.64 1.22
C PRO A 80 6.57 -1.36 0.51
N HIS A 81 7.90 -1.27 0.33
CA HIS A 81 8.54 -0.25 -0.53
C HIS A 81 8.75 -0.80 -1.95
N LEU A 82 9.05 0.10 -2.90
CA LEU A 82 9.42 -0.26 -4.27
C LEU A 82 10.94 -0.41 -4.44
N VAL A 83 11.70 0.64 -4.15
CA VAL A 83 13.14 0.73 -4.45
C VAL A 83 13.96 0.88 -3.17
N ASP A 84 13.54 1.78 -2.27
CA ASP A 84 14.29 2.18 -1.09
C ASP A 84 13.50 1.87 0.19
N PHE A 85 14.15 1.23 1.16
CA PHE A 85 13.55 0.94 2.47
C PHE A 85 12.90 2.16 3.14
N ARG A 86 13.49 3.34 2.95
CA ARG A 86 13.07 4.60 3.60
C ARG A 86 11.72 5.10 3.09
N GLU A 87 11.24 4.62 1.94
CA GLU A 87 9.87 4.88 1.45
C GLU A 87 8.79 4.51 2.47
N ARG A 88 9.10 3.54 3.35
CA ARG A 88 8.20 3.07 4.40
C ARG A 88 7.95 4.11 5.49
N ILE A 89 8.91 5.02 5.76
CA ILE A 89 8.90 5.92 6.91
C ILE A 89 9.15 7.33 6.40
N VAL A 90 8.10 8.13 6.33
CA VAL A 90 8.14 9.45 5.70
C VAL A 90 7.57 10.50 6.66
N VAL A 91 8.26 11.63 6.81
CA VAL A 91 7.78 12.78 7.60
C VAL A 91 7.80 14.01 6.70
N GLN A 92 6.67 14.72 6.61
CA GLN A 92 6.49 15.88 5.73
C GLN A 92 6.86 15.61 4.26
N GLY A 93 6.53 14.40 3.80
CA GLY A 93 6.87 13.91 2.47
C GLY A 93 8.37 13.84 2.20
N ARG A 94 9.21 13.65 3.23
CA ARG A 94 10.63 13.29 3.13
C ARG A 94 10.88 11.94 3.81
N PRO A 95 11.62 11.02 3.17
CA PRO A 95 11.99 9.74 3.79
C PRO A 95 12.88 9.95 5.02
N ILE A 96 12.80 9.04 5.98
CA ILE A 96 13.75 8.94 7.09
C ILE A 96 15.20 8.92 6.57
N GLU A 97 16.12 9.58 7.27
CA GLU A 97 17.52 9.64 6.89
C GLU A 97 18.23 8.29 7.13
N GLU A 98 19.17 7.92 6.26
CA GLU A 98 19.97 6.69 6.42
C GLU A 98 20.64 6.64 7.80
N ALA A 99 21.15 7.78 8.27
CA ALA A 99 21.80 7.89 9.57
C ALA A 99 20.85 7.58 10.73
N ALA A 100 19.60 8.02 10.65
CA ALA A 100 18.59 7.71 11.67
C ALA A 100 18.27 6.21 11.70
N VAL A 101 18.24 5.54 10.54
CA VAL A 101 18.07 4.08 10.46
C VAL A 101 19.27 3.36 11.09
N VAL A 102 20.50 3.73 10.71
CA VAL A 102 21.73 3.14 11.26
C VAL A 102 21.80 3.31 12.77
N ASP A 103 21.59 4.53 13.27
CA ASP A 103 21.65 4.85 14.70
C ASP A 103 20.61 4.07 15.50
N PHE A 104 19.39 3.95 14.97
CA PHE A 104 18.34 3.17 15.62
C PHE A 104 18.70 1.69 15.69
N LEU A 105 19.13 1.08 14.58
CA LEU A 105 19.46 -0.34 14.54
C LEU A 105 20.69 -0.65 15.38
N ALA A 106 21.71 0.21 15.38
CA ALA A 106 22.87 0.06 16.25
C ALA A 106 22.48 0.05 17.73
N ARG A 107 21.53 0.91 18.14
CA ARG A 107 21.07 1.01 19.52
C ARG A 107 20.12 -0.11 19.93
N TRP A 108 19.16 -0.46 19.08
CA TRP A 108 17.99 -1.26 19.47
C TRP A 108 17.98 -2.68 18.92
N MET A 109 18.82 -3.01 17.93
CA MET A 109 18.88 -4.36 17.39
C MET A 109 19.22 -5.44 18.44
N PRO A 110 20.14 -5.23 19.40
CA PRO A 110 20.37 -6.22 20.47
C PRO A 110 19.11 -6.51 21.30
N THR A 111 18.31 -5.49 21.59
CA THR A 111 17.02 -5.66 22.29
C THR A 111 16.00 -6.35 21.41
N ALA A 112 15.92 -5.98 20.13
CA ALA A 112 15.04 -6.61 19.15
C ALA A 112 15.35 -8.11 19.00
N GLU A 113 16.62 -8.48 18.89
CA GLU A 113 17.06 -9.88 18.82
C GLU A 113 16.70 -10.64 20.10
N ARG A 114 16.91 -10.04 21.28
CA ARG A 114 16.56 -10.64 22.58
C ARG A 114 15.07 -10.93 22.73
N VAL A 115 14.19 -10.04 22.26
CA VAL A 115 12.73 -10.28 22.27
C VAL A 115 12.25 -11.10 21.07
N GLY A 116 13.16 -11.44 20.14
CA GLY A 116 12.85 -12.19 18.93
C GLY A 116 12.05 -11.41 17.90
N ALA A 117 12.13 -10.06 17.89
CA ALA A 117 11.36 -9.22 16.99
C ALA A 117 11.66 -9.51 15.51
N THR A 118 10.62 -9.52 14.68
CA THR A 118 10.71 -9.73 13.23
C THR A 118 11.13 -8.46 12.49
N PHE A 119 11.46 -8.57 11.20
CA PHE A 119 11.69 -7.43 10.32
C PHE A 119 10.61 -6.35 10.46
N PHE A 120 9.34 -6.75 10.38
CA PHE A 120 8.22 -5.81 10.38
C PHE A 120 8.01 -5.18 11.77
N GLU A 121 8.19 -5.94 12.85
CA GLU A 121 8.11 -5.41 14.22
C GLU A 121 9.21 -4.36 14.48
N ILE A 122 10.45 -4.64 14.05
CA ILE A 122 11.57 -3.69 14.19
C ILE A 122 11.31 -2.42 13.37
N THR A 123 10.85 -2.59 12.13
CA THR A 123 10.53 -1.47 11.22
C THR A 123 9.41 -0.59 11.77
N THR A 124 8.37 -1.19 12.36
CA THR A 124 7.27 -0.47 13.01
C THR A 124 7.74 0.28 14.26
N ALA A 125 8.61 -0.33 15.08
CA ALA A 125 9.20 0.34 16.24
C ALA A 125 10.07 1.54 15.83
N LEU A 126 10.88 1.38 14.77
CA LEU A 126 11.67 2.46 14.17
C LEU A 126 10.78 3.61 13.69
N ALA A 127 9.68 3.30 13.01
CA ALA A 127 8.74 4.32 12.54
C ALA A 127 8.18 5.15 13.70
N PHE A 128 7.66 4.50 14.76
CA PHE A 128 7.11 5.23 15.90
C PHE A 128 8.15 6.03 16.68
N ASP A 129 9.37 5.51 16.89
CA ASP A 129 10.45 6.28 17.52
C ASP A 129 10.82 7.51 16.68
N HIS A 130 10.94 7.35 15.35
CA HIS A 130 11.23 8.45 14.46
C HIS A 130 10.11 9.50 14.47
N PHE A 131 8.84 9.09 14.42
CA PHE A 131 7.70 10.01 14.46
C PHE A 131 7.62 10.78 15.77
N ALA A 132 7.82 10.12 16.91
CA ALA A 132 7.82 10.76 18.23
C ALA A 132 8.98 11.76 18.35
N ARG A 133 10.20 11.40 17.92
CA ARG A 133 11.36 12.32 17.91
C ARG A 133 11.17 13.49 16.96
N ALA A 134 10.52 13.24 15.84
CA ALA A 134 10.16 14.29 14.91
C ALA A 134 9.03 15.18 15.45
N GLY A 135 8.34 14.86 16.54
CA GLY A 135 7.26 15.69 17.07
C GLY A 135 6.18 15.95 16.02
N VAL A 136 5.74 14.89 15.35
CA VAL A 136 4.67 14.96 14.35
C VAL A 136 3.33 15.23 15.04
N ASP A 137 2.47 16.01 14.40
CA ASP A 137 1.11 16.26 14.90
C ASP A 137 0.24 15.02 14.74
N VAL A 138 0.51 14.23 13.68
CA VAL A 138 -0.26 13.04 13.34
C VAL A 138 0.53 12.10 12.44
N ALA A 139 0.32 10.80 12.59
CA ALA A 139 0.79 9.78 11.66
C ALA A 139 -0.38 9.08 10.96
N VAL A 140 -0.19 8.77 9.68
CA VAL A 140 -1.07 7.92 8.90
C VAL A 140 -0.38 6.58 8.71
N VAL A 141 -0.95 5.53 9.29
CA VAL A 141 -0.28 4.23 9.47
C VAL A 141 -1.06 3.15 8.71
N GLU A 142 -0.39 2.50 7.77
CA GLU A 142 -0.90 1.35 7.02
C GLU A 142 -0.61 0.03 7.76
N THR A 143 -1.57 -0.90 7.82
CA THR A 143 -1.28 -2.26 8.27
C THR A 143 -0.44 -3.04 7.24
N GLY A 144 0.54 -3.81 7.71
CA GLY A 144 1.34 -4.66 6.85
C GLY A 144 0.59 -5.90 6.39
N LEU A 145 0.01 -6.66 7.32
CA LEU A 145 -0.75 -7.88 7.02
C LEU A 145 -1.95 -8.02 7.95
N GLY A 146 -3.13 -8.25 7.38
CA GLY A 146 -4.37 -8.38 8.16
C GLY A 146 -4.70 -7.09 8.91
N GLY A 147 -4.72 -7.16 10.24
CA GLY A 147 -4.95 -6.02 11.12
C GLY A 147 -4.85 -6.41 12.60
N ARG A 148 -5.64 -7.40 13.03
CA ARG A 148 -5.75 -7.85 14.44
C ARG A 148 -4.41 -8.11 15.13
N LEU A 149 -3.51 -8.82 14.46
CA LEU A 149 -2.17 -9.17 14.97
C LEU A 149 -1.04 -8.49 14.20
N ASP A 150 -1.37 -7.44 13.44
CA ASP A 150 -0.37 -6.64 12.73
C ASP A 150 0.45 -5.81 13.74
N SER A 151 1.76 -5.66 13.51
CA SER A 151 2.65 -4.95 14.42
C SER A 151 2.22 -3.49 14.67
N THR A 152 1.50 -2.88 13.73
CA THR A 152 0.97 -1.52 13.86
C THR A 152 -0.24 -1.44 14.80
N ASN A 153 -0.91 -2.55 15.10
CA ASN A 153 -2.13 -2.60 15.92
C ASN A 153 -1.90 -2.42 17.44
N VAL A 154 -0.75 -1.85 17.79
CA VAL A 154 -0.39 -1.41 19.14
C VAL A 154 -0.93 -0.02 19.48
N VAL A 155 -1.41 0.73 18.49
CA VAL A 155 -1.87 2.12 18.63
C VAL A 155 -3.29 2.23 19.17
N GLU A 156 -3.58 3.40 19.74
CA GLU A 156 -4.93 3.90 20.03
C GLU A 156 -5.26 4.98 18.99
N PRO A 157 -5.96 4.64 17.90
CA PRO A 157 -6.08 5.53 16.76
C PRO A 157 -7.12 6.63 16.99
N LEU A 158 -6.90 7.80 16.38
CA LEU A 158 -7.91 8.84 16.20
C LEU A 158 -9.10 8.30 15.41
N VAL A 159 -8.81 7.50 14.37
CA VAL A 159 -9.79 6.80 13.53
C VAL A 159 -9.14 5.55 12.97
N ALA A 160 -9.89 4.45 12.99
CA ALA A 160 -9.53 3.22 12.28
C ALA A 160 -10.39 3.06 11.03
N GLY A 161 -9.78 2.93 9.86
CA GLY A 161 -10.45 2.77 8.58
C GLY A 161 -10.12 1.44 7.91
N VAL A 162 -11.13 0.72 7.44
CA VAL A 162 -10.94 -0.49 6.61
C VAL A 162 -11.45 -0.20 5.21
N THR A 163 -10.55 -0.23 4.22
CA THR A 163 -10.88 -0.07 2.80
C THR A 163 -11.43 -1.37 2.20
N ALA A 164 -11.41 -1.52 0.87
CA ALA A 164 -11.94 -2.69 0.19
C ALA A 164 -11.27 -4.03 0.60
N ILE A 165 -12.09 -5.07 0.71
CA ILE A 165 -11.74 -6.44 1.05
C ILE A 165 -11.81 -7.32 -0.20
N GLY A 166 -10.63 -7.82 -0.60
CA GLY A 166 -10.44 -8.83 -1.63
C GLY A 166 -9.71 -10.04 -1.09
N LEU A 167 -9.58 -11.08 -1.91
CA LEU A 167 -8.82 -12.27 -1.56
C LEU A 167 -7.31 -11.99 -1.68
N ASP A 168 -6.61 -12.08 -0.56
CA ASP A 168 -5.16 -11.92 -0.50
C ASP A 168 -4.62 -12.59 0.76
N HIS A 169 -3.40 -13.14 0.67
CA HIS A 169 -2.77 -13.90 1.75
C HIS A 169 -3.67 -14.98 2.34
N THR A 170 -4.35 -15.76 1.49
CA THR A 170 -5.39 -16.71 1.88
C THR A 170 -4.90 -17.82 2.82
N GLU A 171 -3.62 -18.19 2.71
CA GLU A 171 -2.95 -19.12 3.62
C GLU A 171 -2.86 -18.59 5.06
N LEU A 172 -2.85 -17.27 5.24
CA LEU A 172 -2.61 -16.60 6.52
C LEU A 172 -3.88 -16.00 7.12
N LEU A 173 -4.73 -15.40 6.28
CA LEU A 173 -5.91 -14.63 6.71
C LEU A 173 -7.22 -15.40 6.51
N GLY A 174 -7.19 -16.51 5.77
CA GLY A 174 -8.36 -17.30 5.40
C GLY A 174 -8.69 -17.20 3.92
N ASP A 175 -9.45 -18.18 3.46
CA ASP A 175 -9.84 -18.44 2.07
C ASP A 175 -11.13 -17.74 1.64
N THR A 176 -11.74 -16.92 2.50
CA THR A 176 -12.95 -16.15 2.19
C THR A 176 -12.80 -14.67 2.54
N ARG A 177 -13.56 -13.82 1.84
CA ARG A 177 -13.57 -12.36 2.08
C ARG A 177 -14.04 -12.03 3.50
N GLU A 178 -14.97 -12.80 4.07
CA GLU A 178 -15.48 -12.63 5.44
C GLU A 178 -14.38 -12.89 6.47
N ARG A 179 -13.59 -13.96 6.31
CA ARG A 179 -12.47 -14.28 7.22
C ARG A 179 -11.40 -13.19 7.17
N ILE A 180 -11.08 -12.73 5.96
CA ILE A 180 -10.14 -11.62 5.74
C ILE A 180 -10.66 -10.32 6.36
N ALA A 181 -11.97 -10.03 6.22
CA ALA A 181 -12.61 -8.88 6.84
C ALA A 181 -12.53 -8.93 8.37
N VAL A 182 -12.74 -10.10 8.98
CA VAL A 182 -12.61 -10.29 10.44
C VAL A 182 -11.20 -9.97 10.94
N GLU A 183 -10.15 -10.40 10.22
CA GLU A 183 -8.77 -10.08 10.57
C GLU A 183 -8.45 -8.59 10.42
N LYS A 184 -8.92 -7.95 9.36
CA LYS A 184 -8.68 -6.52 9.09
C LYS A 184 -9.46 -5.63 10.05
N ALA A 185 -10.70 -5.99 10.40
CA ALA A 185 -11.51 -5.28 11.40
C ALA A 185 -10.91 -5.31 12.81
N GLY A 186 -9.88 -6.12 13.06
CA GLY A 186 -9.17 -6.14 14.34
C GLY A 186 -8.44 -4.85 14.70
N ILE A 187 -8.38 -3.86 13.79
CA ILE A 187 -7.87 -2.52 14.08
C ILE A 187 -8.89 -1.59 14.73
N TYR A 188 -10.18 -1.93 14.71
CA TYR A 188 -11.20 -1.12 15.40
C TYR A 188 -11.00 -1.19 16.91
N LYS A 189 -11.06 -0.03 17.58
CA LYS A 189 -10.80 0.10 19.02
C LYS A 189 -12.00 0.74 19.73
N ALA A 190 -12.19 0.36 21.00
CA ALA A 190 -13.23 0.91 21.84
C ALA A 190 -13.09 2.44 21.95
N GLY A 191 -14.20 3.16 21.79
CA GLY A 191 -14.22 4.63 21.89
C GLY A 191 -13.61 5.39 20.71
N ALA A 192 -12.96 4.71 19.76
CA ALA A 192 -12.42 5.32 18.55
C ALA A 192 -13.44 5.20 17.39
N PRO A 193 -13.57 6.23 16.53
CA PRO A 193 -14.35 6.13 15.30
C PRO A 193 -13.85 5.00 14.38
N ALA A 194 -14.81 4.26 13.81
CA ALA A 194 -14.57 3.24 12.80
C ALA A 194 -15.13 3.69 11.45
N VAL A 195 -14.31 3.67 10.40
CA VAL A 195 -14.76 3.93 9.02
C VAL A 195 -14.75 2.63 8.23
N VAL A 196 -15.88 2.33 7.60
CA VAL A 196 -16.08 1.17 6.74
C VAL A 196 -16.15 1.64 5.30
N GLY A 197 -15.05 1.44 4.57
CA GLY A 197 -14.90 1.77 3.15
C GLY A 197 -15.26 0.63 2.20
N GLU A 198 -15.80 -0.49 2.68
CA GLU A 198 -16.26 -1.60 1.84
C GLU A 198 -17.62 -1.29 1.18
N LEU A 199 -17.72 -1.58 -0.12
CA LEU A 199 -18.92 -1.34 -0.92
C LEU A 199 -19.85 -2.56 -0.94
N ASP A 200 -19.28 -3.76 -0.90
CA ASP A 200 -20.05 -5.01 -0.86
C ASP A 200 -20.91 -5.08 0.42
N PRO A 201 -22.25 -5.15 0.30
CA PRO A 201 -23.12 -5.12 1.48
C PRO A 201 -22.89 -6.27 2.47
N ALA A 202 -22.53 -7.47 2.00
CA ALA A 202 -22.32 -8.63 2.87
C ALA A 202 -21.04 -8.47 3.68
N ILE A 203 -19.95 -8.03 3.03
CA ILE A 203 -18.68 -7.81 3.72
C ILE A 203 -18.73 -6.55 4.60
N ARG A 204 -19.42 -5.51 4.15
CA ARG A 204 -19.68 -4.30 4.95
C ARG A 204 -20.38 -4.64 6.27
N ALA A 205 -21.41 -5.49 6.23
CA ALA A 205 -22.11 -5.93 7.44
C ALA A 205 -21.18 -6.65 8.44
N VAL A 206 -20.23 -7.46 7.95
CA VAL A 206 -19.20 -8.08 8.80
C VAL A 206 -18.34 -7.01 9.47
N LEU A 207 -17.83 -6.04 8.71
CA LEU A 207 -16.98 -4.97 9.26
C LEU A 207 -17.73 -4.11 10.30
N VAL A 208 -18.98 -3.75 10.03
CA VAL A 208 -19.85 -3.01 10.97
C VAL A 208 -20.06 -3.81 12.25
N GLY A 209 -20.42 -5.09 12.15
CA GLY A 209 -20.61 -5.95 13.33
C GLY A 209 -19.34 -6.09 14.17
N ARG A 210 -18.16 -6.15 13.53
CA ARG A 210 -16.87 -6.17 14.23
C ARG A 210 -16.53 -4.83 14.89
N ALA A 211 -16.84 -3.70 14.25
CA ALA A 211 -16.69 -2.38 14.85
C ALA A 211 -17.58 -2.22 16.10
N GLN A 212 -18.84 -2.65 16.01
CA GLN A 212 -19.78 -2.68 17.16
C GLN A 212 -19.26 -3.55 18.30
N ALA A 213 -18.81 -4.76 18.00
CA ALA A 213 -18.25 -5.69 18.98
C ALA A 213 -16.96 -5.17 19.64
N ALA A 214 -16.17 -4.36 18.93
CA ALA A 214 -14.99 -3.69 19.46
C ALA A 214 -15.33 -2.45 20.32
N GLY A 215 -16.59 -2.03 20.37
CA GLY A 215 -17.01 -0.79 21.05
C GLY A 215 -16.58 0.48 20.31
N ALA A 216 -16.29 0.39 19.02
CA ALA A 216 -15.90 1.54 18.21
C ALA A 216 -17.10 2.48 18.02
N THR A 217 -16.87 3.78 18.13
CA THR A 217 -17.93 4.79 18.03
C THR A 217 -17.37 6.16 17.64
N PRO A 218 -18.02 6.90 16.71
CA PRO A 218 -19.11 6.44 15.84
C PRO A 218 -18.63 5.43 14.79
N ILE A 219 -19.56 4.67 14.21
CA ILE A 219 -19.30 3.82 13.05
C ILE A 219 -19.83 4.55 11.82
N ARG A 220 -18.96 4.75 10.83
CA ARG A 220 -19.24 5.50 9.61
C ARG A 220 -19.17 4.57 8.40
N GLU A 221 -20.23 4.51 7.62
CA GLU A 221 -20.32 3.65 6.44
C GLU A 221 -20.24 4.50 5.18
N VAL A 222 -19.10 4.46 4.47
CA VAL A 222 -18.87 5.30 3.30
C VAL A 222 -19.94 5.05 2.23
N ALA A 223 -20.32 3.79 2.03
CA ALA A 223 -21.35 3.40 1.06
C ALA A 223 -22.76 3.91 1.40
N ALA A 224 -23.04 4.23 2.67
CA ALA A 224 -24.34 4.74 3.11
C ALA A 224 -24.38 6.27 3.22
N GLU A 225 -23.22 6.89 3.51
CA GLU A 225 -23.13 8.32 3.79
C GLU A 225 -22.63 9.14 2.60
N CYS A 226 -21.84 8.53 1.72
CA CYS A 226 -21.24 9.20 0.57
C CYS A 226 -21.85 8.71 -0.74
N THR A 227 -22.07 9.64 -1.65
CA THR A 227 -22.47 9.35 -3.03
C THR A 227 -21.38 9.84 -3.97
N VAL A 228 -20.78 8.90 -4.70
CA VAL A 228 -19.79 9.16 -5.75
C VAL A 228 -20.48 9.01 -7.10
N ARG A 229 -20.38 10.03 -7.95
CA ARG A 229 -21.00 10.08 -9.29
C ARG A 229 -20.05 10.65 -10.33
N ASP A 230 -20.42 10.51 -11.60
CA ASP A 230 -19.72 11.09 -12.76
C ASP A 230 -18.22 10.81 -12.76
N VAL A 231 -17.86 9.59 -12.36
CA VAL A 231 -16.47 9.12 -12.34
C VAL A 231 -15.96 9.05 -13.77
N ARG A 232 -14.86 9.76 -14.04
CA ARG A 232 -14.18 9.78 -15.33
C ARG A 232 -12.70 9.56 -15.10
N VAL A 233 -12.16 8.48 -15.62
CA VAL A 233 -10.71 8.25 -15.64
C VAL A 233 -10.16 8.87 -16.93
N GLY A 234 -9.19 9.76 -16.78
CA GLY A 234 -8.44 10.35 -17.90
C GLY A 234 -6.95 10.27 -17.63
N HIS A 235 -6.09 10.66 -18.58
CA HIS A 235 -4.63 10.50 -18.43
C HIS A 235 -4.01 11.26 -17.25
N GLU A 236 -4.65 12.33 -16.79
CA GLU A 236 -4.17 13.19 -15.70
C GLU A 236 -4.73 12.79 -14.32
N GLY A 237 -5.62 11.81 -14.25
CA GLY A 237 -6.22 11.37 -13.00
C GLY A 237 -7.68 10.92 -13.12
N THR A 238 -8.30 10.75 -11.96
CA THR A 238 -9.71 10.39 -11.83
C THR A 238 -10.51 11.58 -11.32
N ALA A 239 -11.44 12.07 -12.14
CA ALA A 239 -12.37 13.14 -11.79
C ALA A 239 -13.74 12.54 -11.39
N PHE A 240 -14.38 13.11 -10.37
CA PHE A 240 -15.68 12.62 -9.88
C PHE A 240 -16.42 13.69 -9.08
N GLU A 241 -17.72 13.52 -8.91
CA GLU A 241 -18.52 14.28 -7.95
C GLU A 241 -18.69 13.49 -6.65
N LEU A 242 -18.44 14.15 -5.52
CA LEU A 242 -18.68 13.61 -4.19
C LEU A 242 -19.76 14.43 -3.50
N GLU A 243 -20.80 13.76 -3.00
CA GLU A 243 -21.79 14.30 -2.07
C GLU A 243 -21.69 13.51 -0.75
N ALA A 244 -21.43 14.22 0.35
CA ALA A 244 -21.19 13.62 1.67
C ALA A 244 -21.66 14.57 2.79
N PRO A 245 -21.71 14.14 4.07
CA PRO A 245 -22.09 15.00 5.19
C PRO A 245 -21.20 16.23 5.37
N PHE A 246 -19.95 16.16 4.91
CA PHE A 246 -18.96 17.25 4.92
C PHE A 246 -18.97 18.10 3.62
N GLY A 247 -20.06 18.05 2.86
CA GLY A 247 -20.31 18.90 1.70
C GLY A 247 -20.25 18.18 0.36
N ARG A 248 -20.60 18.91 -0.70
CA ARG A 248 -20.54 18.45 -2.09
C ARG A 248 -19.44 19.18 -2.83
N ALA A 249 -18.62 18.44 -3.56
CA ALA A 249 -17.59 19.02 -4.42
C ALA A 249 -17.32 18.13 -5.64
N ARG A 250 -16.83 18.75 -6.70
CA ARG A 250 -16.15 18.04 -7.78
C ARG A 250 -14.68 17.90 -7.41
N LEU A 251 -14.19 16.67 -7.42
CA LEU A 251 -12.85 16.32 -6.98
C LEU A 251 -12.08 15.70 -8.13
N VAL A 252 -10.76 15.90 -8.11
CA VAL A 252 -9.83 15.26 -9.02
C VAL A 252 -8.68 14.73 -8.18
N THR A 253 -8.39 13.43 -8.31
CA THR A 253 -7.17 12.83 -7.76
C THR A 253 -6.26 12.45 -8.93
N PRO A 254 -4.94 12.66 -8.85
CA PRO A 254 -4.00 12.26 -9.91
C PRO A 254 -3.87 10.73 -10.01
N LEU A 255 -4.42 9.97 -9.05
CA LEU A 255 -4.42 8.52 -9.11
C LEU A 255 -5.43 8.01 -10.15
N LEU A 256 -4.99 7.09 -10.99
CA LEU A 256 -5.79 6.51 -12.06
C LEU A 256 -6.63 5.31 -11.59
N GLY A 257 -7.81 5.18 -12.18
CA GLY A 257 -8.79 4.13 -11.93
C GLY A 257 -10.01 4.61 -11.13
N GLY A 258 -11.22 4.23 -11.58
CA GLY A 258 -12.48 4.74 -11.01
C GLY A 258 -12.67 4.45 -9.52
N PHE A 259 -12.08 3.37 -9.00
CA PHE A 259 -12.07 3.01 -7.59
C PHE A 259 -11.36 4.04 -6.69
N GLN A 260 -10.49 4.88 -7.26
CA GLN A 260 -9.80 5.93 -6.50
C GLN A 260 -10.78 6.97 -5.95
N ALA A 261 -11.90 7.23 -6.63
CA ALA A 261 -12.95 8.11 -6.12
C ALA A 261 -13.48 7.64 -4.75
N HIS A 262 -13.65 6.32 -4.59
CA HIS A 262 -14.09 5.72 -3.34
C HIS A 262 -12.99 5.68 -2.27
N ASN A 263 -11.72 5.48 -2.67
CA ASN A 263 -10.59 5.59 -1.75
C ASN A 263 -10.47 7.01 -1.18
N VAL A 264 -10.70 8.04 -2.00
CA VAL A 264 -10.75 9.44 -1.56
C VAL A 264 -11.94 9.67 -0.64
N ALA A 265 -13.15 9.21 -0.98
CA ALA A 265 -14.32 9.33 -0.12
C ALA A 265 -14.10 8.66 1.25
N THR A 266 -13.40 7.52 1.29
CA THR A 266 -13.00 6.84 2.53
C THR A 266 -12.05 7.69 3.36
N ALA A 267 -11.01 8.26 2.75
CA ALA A 267 -10.06 9.14 3.44
C ALA A 267 -10.75 10.39 4.03
N LEU A 268 -11.62 11.06 3.26
CA LEU A 268 -12.32 12.25 3.73
C LEU A 268 -13.34 11.92 4.84
N THR A 269 -14.01 10.77 4.76
CA THR A 269 -14.86 10.27 5.85
C THR A 269 -14.05 10.00 7.12
N MET A 270 -12.81 9.50 7.01
CA MET A 270 -11.92 9.36 8.17
C MET A 270 -11.57 10.71 8.80
N LEU A 271 -11.23 11.71 8.01
CA LEU A 271 -10.97 13.07 8.52
C LEU A 271 -12.19 13.66 9.24
N ASP A 272 -13.38 13.50 8.65
CA ASP A 272 -14.63 13.95 9.25
C ASP A 272 -14.95 13.21 10.57
N ALA A 273 -14.71 11.90 10.61
CA ALA A 273 -14.95 11.06 11.80
C ALA A 273 -14.01 11.39 12.97
N ALA A 274 -12.79 11.84 12.68
CA ALA A 274 -11.77 12.18 13.68
C ALA A 274 -12.15 13.40 14.55
N GLY A 275 -13.18 14.16 14.15
CA GLY A 275 -13.71 15.28 14.92
C GLY A 275 -13.08 16.63 14.56
N PRO A 276 -13.55 17.73 15.17
CA PRO A 276 -13.39 19.10 14.67
C PRO A 276 -11.95 19.56 14.35
N ALA A 277 -10.95 19.04 15.07
CA ALA A 277 -9.54 19.38 14.85
C ALA A 277 -9.00 18.86 13.50
N TRP A 278 -9.64 17.83 12.93
CA TRP A 278 -9.16 17.10 11.75
C TRP A 278 -10.12 17.18 10.56
N ARG A 279 -11.35 17.67 10.77
CA ARG A 279 -12.36 17.75 9.71
C ARG A 279 -11.93 18.69 8.61
N VAL A 280 -12.26 18.31 7.38
CA VAL A 280 -12.06 19.10 6.17
C VAL A 280 -13.32 18.92 5.32
N THR A 281 -13.88 20.02 4.82
CA THR A 281 -14.99 19.96 3.88
C THR A 281 -14.54 19.40 2.52
N ALA A 282 -15.46 18.86 1.73
CA ALA A 282 -15.12 18.36 0.39
C ALA A 282 -14.46 19.44 -0.49
N ALA A 283 -14.92 20.70 -0.35
CA ALA A 283 -14.36 21.83 -1.09
C ALA A 283 -12.94 22.21 -0.64
N GLU A 284 -12.65 22.17 0.66
CA GLU A 284 -11.30 22.43 1.20
C GLU A 284 -10.30 21.33 0.85
N ALA A 285 -10.75 20.08 0.73
CA ALA A 285 -9.91 18.96 0.34
C ALA A 285 -9.51 19.01 -1.15
N ALA A 286 -10.37 19.56 -2.01
CA ALA A 286 -10.20 19.55 -3.46
C ALA A 286 -8.81 20.01 -3.95
N PRO A 287 -8.27 21.18 -3.55
CA PRO A 287 -6.93 21.60 -4.00
C PRO A 287 -5.82 20.71 -3.45
N ALA A 288 -5.99 20.12 -2.27
CA ALA A 288 -4.98 19.26 -1.65
C ALA A 288 -4.85 17.90 -2.37
N LEU A 289 -5.88 17.46 -3.10
CA LEU A 289 -5.82 16.20 -3.83
C LEU A 289 -4.80 16.22 -4.98
N ALA A 290 -4.47 17.40 -5.53
CA ALA A 290 -3.45 17.54 -6.57
C ALA A 290 -2.05 17.10 -6.09
N ASP A 291 -1.81 17.09 -4.78
CA ASP A 291 -0.56 16.70 -4.14
C ASP A 291 -0.50 15.20 -3.78
N VAL A 292 -1.57 14.44 -4.03
CA VAL A 292 -1.59 13.00 -3.76
C VAL A 292 -0.58 12.30 -4.67
N ARG A 293 0.26 11.46 -4.08
CA ARG A 293 1.27 10.67 -4.79
C ARG A 293 1.26 9.25 -4.25
N LEU A 294 1.22 8.28 -5.16
CA LEU A 294 1.33 6.87 -4.82
C LEU A 294 2.10 6.12 -5.92
N PRO A 295 3.43 6.05 -5.80
CA PRO A 295 4.27 5.40 -6.79
C PRO A 295 3.88 3.95 -7.04
N GLY A 296 4.05 3.48 -8.27
CA GLY A 296 3.75 2.11 -8.68
C GLY A 296 2.27 1.74 -8.60
N ARG A 297 1.36 2.71 -8.73
CA ARG A 297 -0.09 2.50 -8.88
C ARG A 297 -0.57 3.21 -10.12
N PHE A 298 -0.69 2.46 -11.20
CA PHE A 298 -1.03 2.95 -12.53
C PHE A 298 -0.25 4.23 -12.86
N GLN A 299 1.07 4.20 -12.67
CA GLN A 299 1.94 5.37 -12.80
C GLN A 299 2.62 5.38 -14.16
N TRP A 300 2.46 6.48 -14.91
CA TRP A 300 3.17 6.70 -16.17
C TRP A 300 4.57 7.27 -15.95
N ALA A 301 5.53 6.80 -16.76
CA ALA A 301 6.80 7.48 -17.01
C ALA A 301 7.16 7.28 -18.49
N GLY A 302 6.94 8.30 -19.32
CA GLY A 302 7.07 8.15 -20.78
C GLY A 302 6.14 7.05 -21.31
N ARG A 303 6.70 6.02 -21.95
CA ARG A 303 5.93 4.87 -22.48
C ARG A 303 5.69 3.75 -21.47
N TYR A 304 6.28 3.83 -20.29
CA TYR A 304 6.16 2.81 -19.25
C TYR A 304 4.97 3.12 -18.34
N LEU A 305 4.21 2.07 -18.03
CA LEU A 305 3.15 2.08 -17.06
C LEU A 305 3.51 1.12 -15.93
N PHE A 306 3.66 1.64 -14.71
CA PHE A 306 3.99 0.86 -13.52
C PHE A 306 2.75 0.62 -12.67
N ASP A 307 2.42 -0.65 -12.43
CA ASP A 307 1.36 -1.01 -11.49
C ASP A 307 1.69 -2.30 -10.73
N VAL A 308 1.57 -2.26 -9.41
CA VAL A 308 1.97 -3.32 -8.50
C VAL A 308 0.90 -4.42 -8.32
N ALA A 309 -0.19 -4.43 -9.09
CA ALA A 309 -1.20 -5.49 -9.05
C ALA A 309 -0.54 -6.88 -8.85
N HIS A 310 -0.83 -7.50 -7.70
CA HIS A 310 -0.16 -8.72 -7.22
C HIS A 310 -1.17 -9.76 -6.71
N ASN A 311 -2.42 -9.59 -7.10
CA ASN A 311 -3.52 -10.53 -6.90
C ASN A 311 -4.53 -10.37 -8.07
N PRO A 312 -5.42 -11.35 -8.27
CA PRO A 312 -6.39 -11.30 -9.37
C PRO A 312 -7.31 -10.07 -9.34
N ASP A 313 -7.72 -9.60 -8.14
CA ASP A 313 -8.60 -8.44 -8.01
C ASP A 313 -7.93 -7.16 -8.53
N GLY A 314 -6.67 -6.92 -8.13
CA GLY A 314 -5.86 -5.81 -8.62
C GLY A 314 -5.58 -5.92 -10.11
N ALA A 315 -5.31 -7.13 -10.62
CA ALA A 315 -5.07 -7.35 -12.04
C ALA A 315 -6.33 -7.04 -12.90
N ARG A 316 -7.53 -7.39 -12.42
CA ARG A 316 -8.79 -7.03 -13.10
C ARG A 316 -9.01 -5.53 -13.12
N VAL A 317 -8.72 -4.85 -12.01
CA VAL A 317 -8.81 -3.39 -11.91
C VAL A 317 -7.81 -2.71 -12.85
N LEU A 318 -6.59 -3.20 -12.92
CA LEU A 318 -5.56 -2.74 -13.86
C LEU A 318 -6.00 -2.92 -15.31
N ALA A 319 -6.50 -4.10 -15.68
CA ALA A 319 -6.99 -4.39 -17.03
C ALA A 319 -8.19 -3.51 -17.41
N ALA A 320 -9.14 -3.31 -16.49
CA ALA A 320 -10.28 -2.42 -16.72
C ALA A 320 -9.85 -0.96 -16.91
N THR A 321 -8.89 -0.49 -16.12
CA THR A 321 -8.37 0.89 -16.22
C THR A 321 -7.57 1.08 -17.53
N LEU A 322 -6.80 0.08 -17.96
CA LEU A 322 -6.16 0.06 -19.28
C LEU A 322 -7.18 0.13 -20.42
N ALA A 323 -8.26 -0.64 -20.33
CA ALA A 323 -9.32 -0.63 -21.33
C ALA A 323 -10.05 0.74 -21.40
N GLU A 324 -10.28 1.38 -20.25
CA GLU A 324 -10.91 2.70 -20.17
C GLU A 324 -10.01 3.80 -20.77
N LEU A 325 -8.71 3.75 -20.51
CA LEU A 325 -7.74 4.74 -20.99
C LEU A 325 -7.29 4.54 -22.44
N ALA A 326 -7.46 3.32 -22.98
CA ALA A 326 -7.10 2.94 -24.35
C ALA A 326 -5.69 3.45 -24.76
N PRO A 327 -4.61 3.02 -24.09
CA PRO A 327 -3.26 3.49 -24.38
C PRO A 327 -2.77 3.03 -25.76
N ALA A 328 -1.63 3.59 -26.20
CA ALA A 328 -0.98 3.24 -27.45
C ALA A 328 -0.68 1.73 -27.52
N ARG A 329 -0.95 1.11 -28.67
CA ARG A 329 -0.83 -0.33 -28.89
C ARG A 329 0.32 -0.64 -29.86
N PRO A 330 1.01 -1.79 -29.72
CA PRO A 330 0.71 -2.87 -28.80
C PRO A 330 1.04 -2.56 -27.33
N VAL A 331 0.34 -3.19 -26.38
CA VAL A 331 0.69 -3.20 -24.95
C VAL A 331 1.51 -4.45 -24.66
N ALA A 332 2.79 -4.28 -24.33
CA ALA A 332 3.65 -5.37 -23.88
C ALA A 332 3.78 -5.33 -22.35
N ALA A 333 3.41 -6.41 -21.67
CA ALA A 333 3.45 -6.52 -20.22
C ALA A 333 4.66 -7.34 -19.76
N LEU A 334 5.63 -6.68 -19.09
CA LEU A 334 6.62 -7.34 -18.26
C LEU A 334 5.96 -7.77 -16.95
N VAL A 335 5.81 -9.09 -16.77
CA VAL A 335 5.14 -9.67 -15.62
C VAL A 335 6.10 -10.57 -14.86
N THR A 336 6.27 -10.28 -13.57
CA THR A 336 6.84 -11.23 -12.61
C THR A 336 5.95 -11.27 -11.38
N VAL A 337 5.67 -12.47 -10.86
CA VAL A 337 4.75 -12.70 -9.75
C VAL A 337 5.48 -13.51 -8.67
N LEU A 338 5.10 -13.36 -7.41
CA LEU A 338 5.62 -14.22 -6.35
C LEU A 338 4.88 -15.57 -6.33
N ALA A 339 5.57 -16.65 -5.99
CA ALA A 339 5.05 -18.01 -6.05
C ALA A 339 3.81 -18.25 -5.18
N ASP A 340 3.67 -17.51 -4.07
CA ASP A 340 2.55 -17.59 -3.14
C ASP A 340 1.31 -16.79 -3.58
N LYS A 341 1.33 -16.22 -4.80
CA LYS A 341 0.20 -15.47 -5.38
C LYS A 341 -0.46 -16.27 -6.50
N ASP A 342 -1.75 -16.00 -6.71
CA ASP A 342 -2.51 -16.56 -7.83
C ASP A 342 -2.13 -15.89 -9.16
N TRP A 343 -0.96 -16.26 -9.67
CA TRP A 343 -0.47 -15.76 -10.95
C TRP A 343 -1.37 -16.18 -12.13
N ARG A 344 -2.08 -17.31 -12.03
CA ARG A 344 -3.01 -17.79 -13.08
C ARG A 344 -4.19 -16.84 -13.21
N GLY A 345 -4.84 -16.52 -12.09
CA GLY A 345 -5.93 -15.55 -12.04
C GLY A 345 -5.49 -14.14 -12.46
N MET A 346 -4.24 -13.76 -12.18
CA MET A 346 -3.68 -12.50 -12.65
C MET A 346 -3.48 -12.46 -14.16
N LEU A 347 -2.86 -13.47 -14.77
CA LEU A 347 -2.68 -13.52 -16.23
C LEU A 347 -4.02 -13.56 -16.97
N GLN A 348 -4.98 -14.35 -16.47
CA GLN A 348 -6.34 -14.38 -17.00
C GLN A 348 -7.01 -13.00 -16.96
N ALA A 349 -6.82 -12.25 -15.88
CA ALA A 349 -7.38 -10.92 -15.73
C ALA A 349 -6.74 -9.89 -16.68
N LEU A 350 -5.42 -10.01 -16.94
CA LEU A 350 -4.67 -9.08 -17.79
C LEU A 350 -4.80 -9.38 -19.29
N ALA A 351 -5.01 -10.63 -19.67
CA ALA A 351 -5.02 -11.06 -21.07
C ALA A 351 -5.91 -10.24 -22.02
N PRO A 352 -7.10 -9.74 -21.62
CA PRO A 352 -7.93 -8.90 -22.50
C PRO A 352 -7.31 -7.52 -22.82
N ALA A 353 -6.37 -7.04 -22.00
CA ALA A 353 -5.80 -5.70 -22.08
C ALA A 353 -4.34 -5.67 -22.55
N VAL A 354 -3.72 -6.84 -22.76
CA VAL A 354 -2.29 -6.99 -23.09
C VAL A 354 -2.15 -7.73 -24.42
N ASP A 355 -1.31 -7.22 -25.31
CA ASP A 355 -1.03 -7.85 -26.61
C ASP A 355 0.13 -8.85 -26.53
N HIS A 356 1.14 -8.59 -25.67
CA HIS A 356 2.28 -9.47 -25.45
C HIS A 356 2.64 -9.59 -23.96
N PHE A 357 2.77 -10.81 -23.45
CA PHE A 357 3.38 -11.07 -22.15
C PHE A 357 4.89 -11.34 -22.29
N VAL A 358 5.69 -10.62 -21.51
CA VAL A 358 7.10 -10.94 -21.26
C VAL A 358 7.22 -11.41 -19.82
N LEU A 359 7.49 -12.70 -19.65
CA LEU A 359 7.53 -13.39 -18.37
C LEU A 359 8.99 -13.48 -17.93
N SER A 360 9.27 -13.13 -16.68
CA SER A 360 10.62 -13.14 -16.12
C SER A 360 10.59 -13.38 -14.61
N THR A 361 11.73 -13.23 -13.93
CA THR A 361 11.85 -13.26 -12.48
C THR A 361 12.46 -11.95 -11.99
N ALA A 362 11.80 -11.27 -11.04
CA ALA A 362 12.37 -10.05 -10.47
C ALA A 362 13.66 -10.37 -9.66
N PRO A 363 14.77 -9.66 -9.89
CA PRO A 363 16.03 -9.85 -9.17
C PRO A 363 15.91 -9.74 -7.65
N THR A 364 15.02 -8.87 -7.17
CA THR A 364 14.79 -8.65 -5.73
C THR A 364 13.76 -9.60 -5.11
N ALA A 365 13.16 -10.51 -5.89
CA ALA A 365 12.21 -11.47 -5.37
C ALA A 365 12.85 -12.33 -4.25
N PRO A 366 12.14 -12.59 -3.13
CA PRO A 366 12.70 -13.39 -2.05
C PRO A 366 13.03 -14.81 -2.55
N PRO A 367 14.22 -15.40 -2.22
CA PRO A 367 14.65 -16.69 -2.77
C PRO A 367 13.65 -17.85 -2.59
N GLY A 368 12.83 -17.83 -1.55
CA GLY A 368 11.79 -18.85 -1.29
C GLY A 368 10.40 -18.53 -1.88
N ARG A 369 10.26 -17.44 -2.64
CA ARG A 369 8.98 -16.96 -3.21
C ARG A 369 9.10 -16.65 -4.70
N VAL A 370 10.17 -17.11 -5.36
CA VAL A 370 10.33 -17.01 -6.80
C VAL A 370 9.35 -17.96 -7.49
N TRP A 371 8.50 -17.45 -8.38
CA TRP A 371 7.59 -18.27 -9.20
C TRP A 371 8.33 -19.02 -10.32
N HIS A 372 7.63 -19.92 -11.00
CA HIS A 372 8.13 -20.66 -12.17
C HIS A 372 7.54 -20.06 -13.46
N PRO A 373 8.23 -19.10 -14.11
CA PRO A 373 7.69 -18.41 -15.29
C PRO A 373 7.54 -19.34 -16.51
N GLU A 374 8.20 -20.50 -16.54
CA GLU A 374 7.96 -21.57 -17.52
C GLU A 374 6.53 -22.11 -17.44
N GLU A 375 5.99 -22.29 -16.22
CA GLU A 375 4.59 -22.70 -16.03
C GLU A 375 3.63 -21.62 -16.54
N ALA A 376 3.97 -20.35 -16.30
CA ALA A 376 3.19 -19.22 -16.79
C ALA A 376 3.20 -19.14 -18.33
N GLN A 377 4.34 -19.42 -18.97
CA GLN A 377 4.45 -19.48 -20.42
C GLN A 377 3.60 -20.61 -21.00
N ALA A 378 3.69 -21.82 -20.44
CA ALA A 378 2.89 -22.97 -20.87
C ALA A 378 1.39 -22.71 -20.68
N PHE A 379 1.01 -22.09 -19.56
CA PHE A 379 -0.37 -21.69 -19.29
C PHE A 379 -0.88 -20.67 -20.30
N ALA A 380 -0.10 -19.64 -20.61
CA ALA A 380 -0.46 -18.63 -21.61
C ALA A 380 -0.60 -19.25 -23.02
N ALA A 381 0.31 -20.15 -23.40
CA ALA A 381 0.24 -20.88 -24.67
C ALA A 381 -1.02 -21.74 -24.78
N ALA A 382 -1.42 -22.42 -23.70
CA ALA A 382 -2.65 -23.21 -23.65
C ALA A 382 -3.93 -22.37 -23.83
N HIS A 383 -3.87 -21.06 -23.53
CA HIS A 383 -4.97 -20.11 -23.74
C HIS A 383 -4.84 -19.29 -25.03
N GLY A 384 -3.80 -19.56 -25.86
CA GLY A 384 -3.56 -18.85 -27.11
C GLY A 384 -3.06 -17.41 -26.95
N TRP A 385 -2.51 -17.04 -25.79
CA TRP A 385 -1.94 -15.71 -25.57
C TRP A 385 -0.49 -15.63 -26.04
N SER A 386 -0.08 -14.48 -26.58
CA SER A 386 1.32 -14.22 -26.92
C SER A 386 2.13 -14.06 -25.63
N ALA A 387 3.00 -15.03 -25.32
CA ALA A 387 3.85 -15.00 -24.15
C ALA A 387 5.27 -15.50 -24.46
N MET A 388 6.26 -14.76 -23.99
CA MET A 388 7.68 -15.09 -24.11
C MET A 388 8.32 -15.12 -22.73
N LEU A 389 9.13 -16.16 -22.48
CA LEU A 389 9.98 -16.25 -21.31
C LEU A 389 11.33 -15.61 -21.63
N GLU A 390 11.74 -14.65 -20.80
CA GLU A 390 13.07 -14.07 -20.80
C GLU A 390 13.61 -14.08 -19.35
N PRO A 391 14.45 -15.06 -18.98
CA PRO A 391 14.89 -15.23 -17.59
C PRO A 391 15.70 -14.06 -17.03
N ASP A 392 16.45 -13.37 -17.90
CA ASP A 392 17.22 -12.19 -17.50
C ASP A 392 16.33 -10.95 -17.50
N PHE A 393 16.18 -10.31 -16.33
CA PHE A 393 15.23 -9.22 -16.17
C PHE A 393 15.54 -8.01 -17.05
N ASP A 394 16.82 -7.71 -17.29
CA ASP A 394 17.26 -6.57 -18.10
C ASP A 394 16.89 -6.81 -19.56
N GLN A 395 17.16 -8.02 -20.07
CA GLN A 395 16.71 -8.44 -21.40
C GLN A 395 15.19 -8.51 -21.51
N ALA A 396 14.48 -8.92 -20.45
CA ALA A 396 13.02 -8.97 -20.43
C ALA A 396 12.41 -7.57 -20.55
N LEU A 397 12.99 -6.59 -19.86
CA LEU A 397 12.58 -5.18 -19.96
C LEU A 397 12.83 -4.64 -21.39
N ALA A 398 14.03 -4.83 -21.93
CA ALA A 398 14.35 -4.42 -23.30
C ALA A 398 13.45 -5.14 -24.34
N ARG A 399 13.09 -6.40 -24.08
CA ARG A 399 12.17 -7.15 -24.92
C ARG A 399 10.77 -6.55 -24.90
N ALA A 400 10.23 -6.23 -23.72
CA ALA A 400 8.92 -5.59 -23.61
C ALA A 400 8.88 -4.25 -24.36
N GLU A 401 9.94 -3.44 -24.25
CA GLU A 401 10.09 -2.18 -25.00
C GLU A 401 10.10 -2.35 -26.51
N SER A 402 10.71 -3.43 -27.00
CA SER A 402 10.77 -3.73 -28.44
C SER A 402 9.42 -4.17 -29.02
N LEU A 403 8.51 -4.65 -28.19
CA LEU A 403 7.25 -5.28 -28.62
C LEU A 403 6.03 -4.36 -28.50
N GLY A 404 6.00 -3.47 -27.52
CA GLY A 404 4.81 -2.69 -27.21
C GLY A 404 5.07 -1.20 -27.19
N GLU A 405 4.29 -0.41 -27.93
CA GLU A 405 4.28 1.05 -27.84
C GLU A 405 4.07 1.51 -26.38
N THR A 406 3.21 0.80 -25.65
CA THR A 406 3.09 0.90 -24.18
C THR A 406 3.75 -0.30 -23.51
N VAL A 407 4.58 -0.06 -22.49
CA VAL A 407 5.21 -1.10 -21.67
C VAL A 407 4.57 -1.13 -20.29
N LEU A 408 3.76 -2.15 -20.01
CA LEU A 408 3.21 -2.39 -18.69
C LEU A 408 4.21 -3.17 -17.84
N VAL A 409 4.59 -2.67 -16.68
CA VAL A 409 5.42 -3.37 -15.70
C VAL A 409 4.57 -3.70 -14.49
N THR A 410 4.34 -5.00 -14.23
CA THR A 410 3.38 -5.42 -13.20
C THR A 410 3.67 -6.79 -12.58
N GLY A 411 2.81 -7.20 -11.64
CA GLY A 411 2.81 -8.52 -11.02
C GLY A 411 3.32 -8.55 -9.58
N SER A 412 4.18 -7.61 -9.19
CA SER A 412 4.65 -7.48 -7.82
C SER A 412 5.32 -6.12 -7.56
N PHE A 413 5.52 -5.78 -6.28
CA PHE A 413 6.35 -4.65 -5.88
C PHE A 413 7.80 -4.81 -6.36
N HIS A 414 8.31 -6.05 -6.39
CA HIS A 414 9.66 -6.36 -6.85
C HIS A 414 9.82 -6.06 -8.34
N THR A 415 8.87 -6.49 -9.19
CA THR A 415 8.90 -6.19 -10.63
C THR A 415 8.97 -4.69 -10.88
N VAL A 416 8.10 -3.94 -10.22
CA VAL A 416 7.99 -2.49 -10.43
C VAL A 416 9.22 -1.78 -9.89
N GLY A 417 9.68 -2.13 -8.68
CA GLY A 417 10.88 -1.57 -8.08
C GLY A 417 12.14 -1.83 -8.91
N ASP A 418 12.34 -3.07 -9.35
CA ASP A 418 13.49 -3.45 -10.17
C ASP A 418 13.52 -2.70 -11.51
N ALA A 419 12.37 -2.52 -12.15
CA ALA A 419 12.26 -1.74 -13.39
C ALA A 419 12.45 -0.24 -13.15
N MET A 420 11.85 0.32 -12.10
CA MET A 420 12.00 1.74 -11.74
C MET A 420 13.47 2.09 -11.48
N LEU A 421 14.19 1.23 -10.75
CA LEU A 421 15.62 1.40 -10.50
C LEU A 421 16.44 1.47 -11.80
N ARG A 422 16.17 0.56 -12.74
CA ARG A 422 16.85 0.50 -14.06
C ARG A 422 16.54 1.70 -14.95
N LEU A 423 15.30 2.16 -14.89
CA LEU A 423 14.79 3.28 -15.67
C LEU A 423 14.99 4.64 -14.98
N GLN A 424 15.65 4.66 -13.81
CA GLN A 424 15.89 5.86 -13.01
C GLN A 424 14.61 6.63 -12.66
N VAL A 425 13.51 5.91 -12.44
CA VAL A 425 12.24 6.45 -11.98
C VAL A 425 12.24 6.43 -10.46
N ASP A 426 12.47 7.59 -9.84
CA ASP A 426 12.51 7.71 -8.38
C ASP A 426 11.09 7.73 -7.78
N PRO A 427 10.71 6.75 -6.94
CA PRO A 427 9.40 6.75 -6.28
C PRO A 427 9.25 7.90 -5.26
N LEU A 428 10.33 8.57 -4.87
CA LEU A 428 10.30 9.69 -3.92
C LEU A 428 10.40 11.06 -4.62
N ALA A 429 10.57 11.11 -5.94
CA ALA A 429 10.55 12.34 -6.70
C ALA A 429 9.15 13.00 -6.65
N ARG A 430 9.13 14.33 -6.55
CA ARG A 430 7.90 15.14 -6.51
C ARG A 430 7.57 15.77 -7.84
#